data_AF-A0A2G9NHT6-F1
#
_entry.id   AF-A0A2G9NHT6-F1
#
_cell.length_a   1.000
_cell.length_b   1.000
_cell.length_c   1.000
_cell.angle_alpha   90.00
_cell.angle_beta   90.00
_cell.angle_gamma   90.00
#
_symmetry.space_group_name_H-M   'P 1'
#
loop_
_entity.id
_entity.type
_entity.pdbx_description
1 polymer ?
#
loop_
_entity_poly.entity_id
_entity_poly.type
_entity_poly.pdbx_seq_one_letter_code
_entity_poly.pdbx_strand_id
1 'polypeptide(L)' 'MEQKIIRDQSHEDQIERWAIYVRDHPKEWKGKVKPFLDGQIIMARRFYKNLSKTTDGKEKIERMWGRK' A
#
# COMPACT_ATOMS: atom_id res chain seq x y z
N MET A 1 0.44 26.81 13.91
CA MET A 1 1.70 26.06 13.69
C MET A 1 1.39 24.93 12.73
N GLU A 2 1.76 25.07 11.46
CA GLU A 2 1.67 23.96 10.50
C GLU A 2 2.71 22.91 10.89
N GLN A 3 2.26 21.69 11.18
CA GLN A 3 3.18 20.56 11.36
C GLN A 3 3.76 20.21 9.99
N LYS A 4 5.01 20.62 9.76
CA LYS A 4 5.82 20.15 8.64
C LYS A 4 6.04 18.64 8.87
N ILE A 5 5.35 17.78 8.13
CA ILE A 5 5.62 16.34 8.13
C ILE A 5 7.04 16.17 7.57
N ILE A 6 8.02 16.02 8.46
CA ILE A 6 9.39 15.67 8.08
C ILE A 6 9.30 14.23 7.55
N ARG A 7 9.41 14.08 6.23
CA ARG A 7 9.57 12.75 5.63
C ARG A 7 10.90 12.21 6.14
N ASP A 8 10.88 11.01 6.70
CA ASP A 8 12.09 10.31 7.09
C ASP A 8 13.02 10.23 5.86
N GLN A 9 14.29 10.62 6.01
CA GLN A 9 15.27 10.57 4.91
C GLN A 9 15.36 9.17 4.31
N SER A 10 15.10 8.13 5.12
CA SER A 10 15.01 6.75 4.67
C SER A 10 13.94 6.53 3.59
N HIS A 11 12.87 7.32 3.60
CA HIS A 11 11.79 7.22 2.62
C HIS A 11 12.20 7.80 1.27
N GLU A 12 12.85 8.96 1.25
CA GLU A 12 13.31 9.60 0.02
C GLU A 12 14.43 8.79 -0.64
N ASP A 13 15.39 8.29 0.15
CA ASP A 13 16.43 7.39 -0.32
C ASP A 13 15.84 6.13 -0.96
N GLN A 14 14.78 5.58 -0.35
CA GLN A 14 14.12 4.39 -0.87
C GLN A 14 13.39 4.67 -2.18
N ILE A 15 12.78 5.85 -2.33
CA ILE A 15 12.18 6.29 -3.60
C ILE A 15 13.25 6.40 -4.68
N GLU A 16 14.38 7.04 -4.39
CA GLU A 16 15.47 7.22 -5.35
C GLU A 16 16.06 5.88 -5.78
N ARG A 17 16.34 4.98 -4.84
CA ARG A 17 16.82 3.61 -5.13
C ARG A 17 15.85 2.86 -6.05
N TRP A 18 14.54 2.97 -5.80
CA TRP A 18 13.53 2.36 -6.65
C TRP A 18 13.48 2.98 -8.04
N ALA A 19 13.56 4.31 -8.12
CA ALA A 19 13.57 5.02 -9.40
C ALA A 19 14.76 4.60 -10.27
N ILE A 20 15.95 4.53 -9.67
CA ILE A 20 17.17 4.05 -10.33
C ILE A 20 16.99 2.60 -10.79
N TYR A 21 16.55 1.71 -9.90
CA TYR A 21 16.38 0.29 -10.24
C TYR A 21 15.39 0.07 -11.40
N VAL A 22 14.27 0.80 -11.40
CA VAL A 22 13.25 0.74 -12.46
C VAL A 22 13.79 1.25 -13.79
N ARG A 23 14.55 2.37 -13.77
CA ARG A 23 15.21 2.94 -14.96
C ARG A 23 16.22 1.95 -15.56
N ASP A 24 17.02 1.30 -14.72
CA ASP A 24 18.12 0.45 -15.16
C ASP A 24 17.63 -0.97 -15.57
N HIS A 25 16.43 -1.39 -15.15
CA HIS A 25 15.87 -2.73 -15.44
C HIS A 25 14.48 -2.70 -16.10
N PRO A 26 14.24 -1.93 -17.17
CA PRO A 26 12.91 -1.54 -17.65
C PRO A 26 11.99 -2.71 -18.03
N LYS A 27 12.56 -3.86 -18.42
CA LYS A 27 11.83 -5.07 -18.83
C LYS A 27 11.61 -6.08 -17.70
N GLU A 28 12.45 -6.06 -16.65
CA GLU A 28 12.47 -7.10 -15.62
C GLU A 28 11.84 -6.67 -14.31
N TRP A 29 11.94 -5.38 -13.94
CA TRP A 29 11.55 -4.90 -12.62
C TRP A 29 10.09 -5.25 -12.31
N LYS A 30 9.20 -5.16 -13.30
CA LYS A 30 7.77 -5.47 -13.15
C LYS A 30 7.55 -6.92 -12.74
N GLY A 31 8.24 -7.87 -13.37
CA GLY A 31 8.10 -9.30 -13.07
C GLY A 31 8.53 -9.64 -11.65
N LYS A 32 9.56 -8.96 -11.14
CA LYS A 32 10.08 -9.15 -9.77
C LYS A 32 9.16 -8.54 -8.71
N VAL A 33 8.55 -7.38 -8.99
CA VAL A 33 7.71 -6.64 -8.04
C VAL A 33 6.26 -7.09 -8.02
N LYS A 34 5.73 -7.52 -9.17
CA LYS A 34 4.32 -7.90 -9.31
C LYS A 34 3.84 -8.92 -8.26
N PRO A 35 4.56 -10.01 -7.97
CA PRO A 35 4.11 -10.98 -6.96
C PRO A 35 3.97 -10.38 -5.56
N PHE A 36 4.87 -9.46 -5.20
CA PHE A 36 4.80 -8.76 -3.93
C PHE A 36 3.55 -7.89 -3.84
N LEU A 37 3.29 -7.05 -4.86
CA LEU A 37 2.11 -6.19 -4.91
C LEU A 37 0.81 -7.00 -4.96
N ASP A 38 0.76 -8.06 -5.76
CA ASP A 38 -0.39 -8.97 -5.83
C ASP A 38 -0.66 -9.59 -4.45
N GLY A 39 0.39 -9.99 -3.73
CA GLY A 39 0.31 -10.52 -2.37
C GLY A 39 -0.33 -9.51 -1.40
N GLN A 40 0.11 -8.25 -1.42
CA GLN A 40 -0.48 -7.19 -0.59
C GLN A 40 -1.97 -6.98 -0.91
N ILE A 41 -2.34 -6.96 -2.19
CA ILE A 41 -3.74 -6.81 -2.63
C ILE A 41 -4.59 -8.00 -2.16
N ILE A 42 -4.09 -9.23 -2.31
CA ILE A 42 -4.78 -10.45 -1.87
C ILE A 42 -5.00 -10.41 -0.36
N MET A 43 -3.99 -10.05 0.41
CA MET A 43 -4.08 -9.97 1.86
C MET A 43 -5.06 -8.88 2.31
N ALA A 44 -5.04 -7.70 1.69
CA ALA A 44 -6.00 -6.64 1.97
C ALA A 44 -7.45 -7.12 1.68
N ARG A 45 -7.68 -7.75 0.52
CA ARG A 45 -9.00 -8.32 0.17
C ARG A 45 -9.46 -9.36 1.19
N ARG A 46 -8.57 -10.26 1.62
CA ARG A 46 -8.86 -11.27 2.65
C ARG A 46 -9.22 -10.62 3.99
N PHE A 47 -8.45 -9.62 4.40
CA PHE A 47 -8.71 -8.85 5.61
C PHE A 47 -10.11 -8.23 5.58
N TYR A 48 -10.45 -7.46 4.53
CA TYR A 48 -11.77 -6.82 4.45
C TYR A 48 -12.91 -7.84 4.34
N LYS A 49 -12.70 -8.95 3.61
CA LYS A 49 -13.68 -10.04 3.56
C LYS A 49 -13.94 -10.64 4.95
N ASN A 50 -12.88 -10.87 5.73
CA ASN A 50 -13.02 -11.42 7.08
C ASN A 50 -13.62 -10.41 8.04
N LEU A 51 -13.19 -9.14 7.96
CA LEU A 51 -13.75 -8.05 8.75
C LEU A 51 -15.25 -7.94 8.50
N SER A 52 -15.72 -7.97 7.25
CA SER A 52 -17.16 -7.87 6.93
C SER A 52 -18.06 -8.95 7.56
N LYS A 53 -17.47 -10.04 8.07
CA LYS A 53 -18.18 -11.13 8.76
C LYS A 53 -18.26 -10.95 10.27
N THR A 54 -17.52 -10.00 10.85
CA THR A 54 -17.64 -9.69 12.29
C THR A 54 -18.89 -8.87 12.55
N THR A 55 -19.39 -8.90 13.78
CA THR A 55 -20.65 -8.26 14.21
C THR A 55 -20.77 -6.80 13.77
N ASP A 56 -19.67 -6.04 13.79
CA ASP A 56 -19.61 -4.61 13.47
C ASP A 56 -18.72 -4.28 12.25
N GLY A 57 -18.32 -5.31 11.50
CA GLY A 57 -17.25 -5.17 10.52
C GLY A 57 -17.64 -4.37 9.28
N LYS A 58 -18.89 -4.49 8.82
CA LYS A 58 -19.40 -3.70 7.68
C LYS A 58 -19.43 -2.21 8.01
N GLU A 59 -19.96 -1.84 9.18
CA GLU A 59 -20.01 -0.45 9.65
C GLU A 59 -18.61 0.15 9.81
N LYS A 60 -17.64 -0.63 10.29
CA LYS A 60 -16.22 -0.20 10.35
C LYS A 60 -15.65 0.09 8.96
N ILE A 61 -15.96 -0.76 7.98
CA ILE A 61 -15.54 -0.55 6.59
C ILE A 61 -16.17 0.73 6.04
N GLU A 62 -17.49 0.91 6.17
CA GLU A 62 -18.20 2.09 5.69
C GLU A 62 -17.64 3.40 6.25
N ARG A 63 -17.35 3.43 7.57
CA ARG A 63 -16.69 4.57 8.23
C ARG A 63 -15.30 4.87 7.67
N MET A 64 -14.49 3.84 7.41
CA MET A 64 -13.15 4.03 6.83
C MET A 64 -13.20 4.62 5.41
N TRP A 65 -14.20 4.27 4.61
CA TRP A 65 -14.34 4.74 3.24
C TRP A 65 -15.13 6.05 3.11
N GLY A 66 -15.61 6.62 4.22
CA GLY A 66 -16.33 7.90 4.23
C GLY A 66 -17.65 7.87 3.44
N ARG A 67 -18.22 6.69 3.19
CA ARG A 67 -19.52 6.55 2.54
C ARG A 67 -20.59 6.68 3.61
N LYS A 68 -21.26 7.85 3.62
CA LYS A 68 -22.46 8.13 4.42
C LYS A 68 -23.68 7.43 3.84
#